data_AF-A0A7C1JQM9-F1
#
_entry.id   AF-A0A7C1JQM9-F1
#
_cell.length_a   1.000
_cell.length_b   1.000
_cell.length_c   1.000
_cell.angle_alpha   90.00
_cell.angle_beta   90.00
_cell.angle_gamma   90.00
#
_symmetry.space_group_name_H-M   'P 1'
#
loop_
_entity.id
_entity.type
_entity.pdbx_description
1 polymer ?
#
loop_
_entity_poly.entity_id
_entity_poly.type
_entity_poly.pdbx_seq_one_letter_code
_entity_poly.pdbx_strand_id
1 'polypeptide(L)'
;MFRKGGACVLALLCAITCAGLLLAEEYPTTVLRPSSDDAIQSAGRWFGQPQLRLTSYGEAVAGDCGCGQADGCCPQGGCGCALGDCCACDPGLVAFVEWTNWKVRSKALTFGCLERQIQIEQQTITALDSLSISLPRRDGVRVGLGYRFPSCWDIIWIYTYYYTNDETSIQRPMRSELVMPVSLAWYGIQYPFSVEQLEARTSFKYDVNDLEIGRRFILGDCANVRLFGGFRWAILHQEANFGIVTEGGDYPTVLDLATRTRVDAYGLRMGAEGRWQLGGSGISVFGRGAGSVLAGIFDTEASMISSGGSYIYRQQATRALPVLEAAAGVAWSCNNLDVSAGYEMATWFNLAAMGFNPSPDNNVLLDGFFVRLAYRY
;
A
#
# COMPACT_ATOMS: atom_id res chain seq x y z
N MET A 1 40.65 -20.58 15.71
CA MET A 1 39.48 -20.97 16.54
C MET A 1 38.27 -20.24 15.98
N PHE A 2 37.65 -20.76 14.91
CA PHE A 2 36.53 -20.12 14.21
C PHE A 2 35.20 -20.50 14.89
N ARG A 3 34.51 -19.52 15.49
CA ARG A 3 33.18 -19.71 16.07
C ARG A 3 32.14 -19.79 14.94
N LYS A 4 31.51 -20.95 14.80
CA LYS A 4 30.25 -21.14 14.08
C LYS A 4 29.12 -20.51 14.90
N GLY A 5 28.41 -19.53 14.34
CA GLY A 5 27.24 -18.92 14.97
C GLY A 5 26.64 -17.84 14.08
N GLY A 6 26.07 -18.23 12.94
CA GLY A 6 25.51 -17.27 11.96
C GLY A 6 24.37 -17.82 11.11
N ALA A 7 23.67 -18.87 11.54
CA ALA A 7 22.64 -19.53 10.73
C ALA A 7 21.19 -19.32 11.21
N CYS A 8 20.94 -18.62 12.33
CA CYS A 8 19.59 -18.58 12.91
C CYS A 8 18.65 -17.48 12.37
N VAL A 9 19.16 -16.38 11.79
CA VAL A 9 18.29 -15.24 11.43
C VAL A 9 17.65 -15.40 10.05
N LEU A 10 18.30 -16.12 9.12
CA LEU A 10 17.74 -16.36 7.78
C LEU A 10 16.57 -17.37 7.79
N ALA A 11 16.55 -18.30 8.75
CA ALA A 11 15.47 -19.29 8.88
C ALA A 11 14.15 -18.67 9.39
N LEU A 12 14.22 -17.59 10.19
CA LEU A 12 13.03 -16.92 10.73
C LEU A 12 12.28 -16.11 9.66
N LEU A 13 13.00 -15.53 8.68
CA LEU A 13 12.43 -14.80 7.55
C LEU A 13 11.76 -15.72 6.50
N CYS A 14 12.17 -16.98 6.43
CA CYS A 14 11.58 -17.98 5.53
C CYS A 14 10.32 -18.64 6.12
N ALA A 15 10.21 -18.72 7.46
CA ALA A 15 9.01 -19.26 8.11
C ALA A 15 7.79 -18.32 8.04
N ILE A 16 7.99 -17.00 7.99
CA ILE A 16 6.91 -16.00 7.93
C ILE A 16 6.24 -15.98 6.54
N THR A 17 6.94 -16.40 5.48
CA THR A 17 6.37 -16.49 4.12
C THR A 17 5.57 -17.77 3.87
N CYS A 18 5.81 -18.87 4.60
CA CYS A 18 5.11 -20.14 4.40
C CYS A 18 3.82 -20.32 5.22
N ALA A 19 3.57 -19.50 6.26
CA ALA A 19 2.39 -19.66 7.12
C ALA A 19 1.16 -18.81 6.72
N GLY A 20 1.27 -17.98 5.69
CA GLY A 20 0.21 -17.05 5.26
C GLY A 20 -0.81 -17.61 4.25
N LEU A 21 -0.64 -18.84 3.76
CA LEU A 21 -1.60 -19.50 2.89
C LEU A 21 -2.15 -20.74 3.60
N LEU A 22 -3.30 -20.61 4.28
CA LEU A 22 -4.28 -21.69 4.43
C LEU A 22 -5.58 -21.11 5.02
N LEU A 23 -6.63 -21.20 4.20
CA LEU A 23 -8.07 -21.13 4.52
C LEU A 23 -8.69 -19.75 4.82
N ALA A 24 -9.33 -19.18 3.79
CA ALA A 24 -10.56 -18.41 3.95
C ALA A 24 -11.62 -19.06 3.04
N GLU A 25 -12.45 -19.93 3.62
CA GLU A 25 -13.66 -20.45 2.98
C GLU A 25 -14.79 -19.46 3.33
N GLU A 26 -15.21 -18.65 2.35
CA GLU A 26 -16.32 -17.70 2.52
C GLU A 26 -17.66 -18.44 2.38
N TYR A 27 -18.48 -18.40 3.43
CA TYR A 27 -19.92 -18.72 3.36
C TYR A 27 -20.71 -17.45 3.03
N PRO A 28 -21.63 -17.46 2.06
CA PRO A 28 -22.57 -16.35 1.89
C PRO A 28 -23.63 -16.40 3.00
N THR A 29 -23.65 -15.37 3.85
CA THR A 29 -24.79 -15.10 4.75
C THR A 29 -25.57 -13.91 4.23
N THR A 30 -26.78 -14.17 3.75
CA THR A 30 -27.72 -13.13 3.32
C THR A 30 -28.40 -12.55 4.56
N VAL A 31 -27.94 -11.38 5.02
CA VAL A 31 -28.62 -10.64 6.10
C VAL A 31 -29.49 -9.55 5.47
N LEU A 32 -30.80 -9.78 5.45
CA LEU A 32 -31.78 -8.74 5.14
C LEU A 32 -31.94 -7.85 6.37
N ARG A 33 -31.59 -6.56 6.24
CA ARG A 33 -31.92 -5.52 7.24
C ARG A 33 -32.73 -4.40 6.59
N PRO A 34 -33.65 -3.78 7.34
CA PRO A 34 -34.57 -2.78 6.81
C PRO A 34 -33.87 -1.44 6.57
N SER A 35 -34.38 -0.72 5.56
CA SER A 35 -33.96 0.62 5.18
C SER A 35 -34.35 1.64 6.24
N SER A 36 -33.36 2.18 6.95
CA SER A 36 -33.45 3.51 7.54
C SER A 36 -32.06 4.12 7.57
N ASP A 37 -31.72 4.81 6.48
CA ASP A 37 -30.65 5.80 6.45
C ASP A 37 -31.07 6.98 7.34
N ASP A 38 -30.25 7.28 8.36
CA ASP A 38 -30.01 8.61 8.93
C ASP A 38 -29.28 8.47 10.29
N ALA A 39 -27.97 8.18 10.28
CA ALA A 39 -27.13 8.34 11.49
C ALA A 39 -25.61 8.41 11.28
N ILE A 40 -25.06 8.15 10.09
CA ILE A 40 -23.59 8.06 9.90
C ILE A 40 -23.09 9.15 8.96
N GLN A 41 -23.25 10.43 9.35
CA GLN A 41 -22.55 11.56 8.73
C GLN A 41 -21.90 12.52 9.74
N SER A 42 -21.86 12.23 11.04
CA SER A 42 -21.38 13.18 12.06
C SER A 42 -20.06 12.86 12.77
N ALA A 43 -19.34 11.79 12.41
CA ALA A 43 -18.07 11.45 13.06
C ALA A 43 -16.86 12.30 12.58
N GLY A 44 -17.01 13.16 11.57
CA GLY A 44 -15.91 13.92 10.93
C GLY A 44 -15.58 15.31 11.51
N ARG A 45 -16.12 15.72 12.68
CA ARG A 45 -15.91 17.09 13.22
C ARG A 45 -15.30 17.17 14.62
N TRP A 46 -14.58 16.14 15.07
CA TRP A 46 -13.90 16.14 16.37
C TRP A 46 -12.38 16.32 16.24
N PHE A 47 -11.94 17.49 15.77
CA PHE A 47 -10.63 18.02 16.15
C PHE A 47 -10.76 19.54 16.31
N GLY A 48 -11.05 19.97 17.54
CA GLY A 48 -10.85 21.35 17.95
C GLY A 48 -9.38 21.73 17.76
N GLN A 49 -9.12 23.00 17.42
CA GLN A 49 -7.78 23.53 17.22
C GLN A 49 -6.87 23.17 18.41
N PRO A 50 -5.80 22.37 18.22
CA PRO A 50 -4.84 22.14 19.29
C PRO A 50 -4.03 23.43 19.50
N GLN A 51 -4.29 24.13 20.61
CA GLN A 51 -3.39 25.13 21.15
C GLN A 51 -2.18 24.40 21.75
N LEU A 52 -1.20 24.12 20.90
CA LEU A 52 0.01 23.39 21.27
C LEU A 52 0.97 24.36 21.96
N ARG A 53 0.84 24.47 23.29
CA ARG A 53 1.76 25.26 24.14
C ARG A 53 2.96 24.38 24.50
N LEU A 54 3.99 24.41 23.65
CA LEU A 54 5.26 23.73 23.92
C LEU A 54 5.94 24.41 25.12
N THR A 55 6.05 23.71 26.24
CA THR A 55 6.82 24.16 27.39
C THR A 55 8.14 23.39 27.36
N SER A 56 9.23 24.03 26.95
CA SER A 56 10.56 23.41 26.90
C SER A 56 11.12 23.28 28.32
N TYR A 57 11.22 22.05 28.82
CA TYR A 57 12.11 21.74 29.95
C TYR A 57 13.46 21.33 29.36
N GLY A 58 14.47 22.17 29.56
CA GLY A 58 15.84 21.89 29.19
C GLY A 58 16.51 21.06 30.27
N GLU A 59 17.13 19.95 29.87
CA GLU A 59 18.18 19.25 30.60
C GLU A 59 19.21 18.70 29.60
N ALA A 60 20.45 18.62 30.06
CA ALA A 60 21.69 18.71 29.29
C ALA A 60 21.88 17.67 28.18
N VAL A 61 22.27 18.15 27.01
CA VAL A 61 22.72 17.34 25.86
C VAL A 61 24.10 16.79 26.16
N ALA A 62 24.21 15.47 26.26
CA ALA A 62 25.49 14.76 26.23
C ALA A 62 26.18 15.02 24.89
N GLY A 63 27.49 15.26 24.92
CA GLY A 63 28.26 15.78 23.79
C GLY A 63 28.06 15.00 22.49
N ASP A 64 27.61 15.73 21.46
CA ASP A 64 27.58 15.29 20.07
C ASP A 64 29.00 14.93 19.62
N CYS A 65 29.25 13.66 19.35
CA CYS A 65 30.40 13.23 18.57
C CYS A 65 30.20 13.71 17.13
N GLY A 66 30.64 14.93 16.82
CA GLY A 66 30.43 15.58 15.54
C GLY A 66 30.81 14.68 14.36
N CYS A 67 29.94 14.66 13.34
CA CYS A 67 30.13 13.92 12.10
C CYS A 67 31.51 14.19 11.49
N GLY A 68 32.40 13.19 11.53
CA GLY A 68 33.69 13.24 10.85
C GLY A 68 34.93 13.47 11.73
N GLN A 69 34.83 13.55 13.07
CA GLN A 69 36.02 13.44 13.91
C GLN A 69 36.30 11.98 14.29
N ALA A 70 37.28 11.39 13.60
CA ALA A 70 37.80 10.05 13.84
C ALA A 70 38.63 9.91 15.14
N ASP A 71 38.69 10.93 15.99
CA ASP A 71 39.85 11.13 16.88
C ASP A 71 39.59 10.88 18.38
N GLY A 72 38.57 10.11 18.78
CA GLY A 72 38.50 9.78 20.23
C GLY A 72 37.63 8.60 20.67
N CYS A 73 36.52 8.31 19.99
CA CYS A 73 35.55 7.35 20.53
C CYS A 73 35.53 5.98 19.83
N CYS A 74 36.19 5.84 18.68
CA CYS A 74 36.18 4.61 17.90
C CYS A 74 37.61 4.17 17.54
N PRO A 75 38.13 3.04 18.06
CA PRO A 75 39.42 2.52 17.62
C PRO A 75 39.44 2.29 16.10
N GLN A 76 40.43 2.90 15.44
CA GLN A 76 40.62 2.85 14.00
C GLN A 76 40.75 1.39 13.53
N GLY A 77 39.73 0.88 12.82
CA GLY A 77 39.81 -0.40 12.11
C GLY A 77 38.62 -1.36 12.26
N GLY A 78 37.66 -1.09 13.13
CA GLY A 78 36.38 -1.83 13.19
C GLY A 78 35.19 -0.89 12.98
N CYS A 79 33.96 -1.43 12.93
CA CYS A 79 32.74 -0.63 13.17
C CYS A 79 32.66 -0.10 14.63
N GLY A 80 33.82 0.09 15.28
CA GLY A 80 34.04 -0.09 16.69
C GLY A 80 33.56 1.11 17.48
N CYS A 81 32.30 1.07 17.88
CA CYS A 81 31.95 1.46 19.23
C CYS A 81 32.64 0.47 20.18
N ALA A 82 33.54 0.93 21.05
CA ALA A 82 34.09 0.04 22.08
C ALA A 82 32.93 -0.48 22.94
N LEU A 83 32.76 -1.81 22.95
CA LEU A 83 31.82 -2.60 23.74
C LEU A 83 31.51 -1.97 25.10
N GLY A 84 30.42 -1.22 25.24
CA GLY A 84 30.06 -0.58 26.50
C GLY A 84 28.91 0.41 26.39
N ASP A 85 29.15 1.59 25.79
CA ASP A 85 28.29 2.76 26.04
C ASP A 85 27.74 3.48 24.78
N CYS A 86 28.24 3.22 23.57
CA CYS A 86 27.81 3.97 22.37
C CYS A 86 26.49 3.48 21.74
N CYS A 87 25.65 2.81 22.52
CA CYS A 87 24.47 2.09 22.05
C CYS A 87 23.24 2.35 22.94
N ALA A 88 23.32 3.31 23.85
CA ALA A 88 22.16 3.76 24.59
C ALA A 88 21.10 4.24 23.59
N CYS A 89 19.87 3.78 23.79
CA CYS A 89 18.75 4.28 23.00
C CYS A 89 18.43 5.68 23.46
N ASP A 90 19.05 6.67 22.80
CA ASP A 90 18.87 8.08 23.12
C ASP A 90 17.37 8.40 23.15
N PRO A 91 16.82 8.74 24.33
CA PRO A 91 15.44 9.12 24.44
C PRO A 91 15.24 10.44 23.72
N GLY A 92 14.09 10.60 23.09
CA GLY A 92 13.89 11.80 22.28
C GLY A 92 12.67 11.74 21.40
N LEU A 93 12.32 12.92 20.89
CA LEU A 93 11.25 13.05 19.92
C LEU A 93 11.78 12.65 18.54
N VAL A 94 11.02 11.85 17.82
CA VAL A 94 11.35 11.44 16.45
C VAL A 94 10.27 11.99 15.53
N ALA A 95 10.68 12.75 14.52
CA ALA A 95 9.78 13.22 13.48
C ALA A 95 10.37 12.91 12.10
N PHE A 96 9.53 12.64 11.11
CA PHE A 96 10.00 12.47 9.75
C PHE A 96 8.96 12.85 8.70
N VAL A 97 9.46 13.18 7.53
CA VAL A 97 8.70 13.34 6.29
C VAL A 97 9.35 12.47 5.22
N GLU A 98 8.53 11.76 4.48
CA GLU A 98 8.94 10.87 3.40
C GLU A 98 8.11 11.20 2.16
N TRP A 99 8.81 11.45 1.06
CA TRP A 99 8.24 11.52 -0.27
C TRP A 99 8.27 10.13 -0.89
N THR A 100 7.19 9.74 -1.53
CA THR A 100 7.07 8.45 -2.23
C THR A 100 6.74 8.69 -3.70
N ASN A 101 7.20 7.82 -4.58
CA ASN A 101 6.85 7.82 -6.01
C ASN A 101 6.34 6.43 -6.38
N TRP A 102 5.05 6.20 -6.15
CA TRP A 102 4.44 4.89 -6.28
C TRP A 102 3.71 4.71 -7.60
N LYS A 103 3.74 3.48 -8.11
CA LYS A 103 2.84 2.97 -9.14
C LYS A 103 1.81 2.04 -8.51
N VAL A 104 0.55 2.17 -8.91
CA VAL A 104 -0.50 1.21 -8.57
C VAL A 104 -0.61 0.16 -9.67
N ARG A 105 -0.63 -1.10 -9.28
CA ARG A 105 -0.84 -2.25 -10.17
C ARG A 105 -1.96 -3.10 -9.63
N SER A 106 -2.93 -3.40 -10.47
CA SER A 106 -4.01 -4.33 -10.15
C SER A 106 -4.54 -4.95 -11.42
N LYS A 107 -4.87 -6.25 -11.38
CA LYS A 107 -5.57 -6.92 -12.49
C LYS A 107 -7.01 -6.42 -12.66
N ALA A 108 -7.58 -5.87 -11.58
CA ALA A 108 -8.88 -5.21 -11.56
C ALA A 108 -8.94 -3.94 -12.45
N LEU A 109 -7.80 -3.48 -12.97
CA LEU A 109 -7.72 -2.39 -13.95
C LEU A 109 -7.92 -2.89 -15.40
N THR A 110 -8.22 -4.17 -15.61
CA THR A 110 -8.57 -4.72 -16.92
C THR A 110 -10.01 -4.36 -17.24
N PHE A 111 -10.23 -3.68 -18.37
CA PHE A 111 -11.54 -3.12 -18.72
C PHE A 111 -12.09 -3.61 -20.06
N GLY A 112 -11.27 -4.28 -20.87
CA GLY A 112 -11.69 -4.87 -22.14
C GLY A 112 -10.70 -5.92 -22.63
N CYS A 113 -10.98 -6.48 -23.80
CA CYS A 113 -10.05 -7.31 -24.55
C CYS A 113 -10.17 -7.05 -26.05
N LEU A 114 -9.08 -7.28 -26.79
CA LEU A 114 -9.11 -7.38 -28.23
C LEU A 114 -9.20 -8.85 -28.60
N GLU A 115 -10.24 -9.22 -29.33
CA GLU A 115 -10.42 -10.54 -29.89
C GLU A 115 -9.86 -10.59 -31.31
N ARG A 116 -8.98 -11.55 -31.56
CA ARG A 116 -8.40 -11.81 -32.89
C ARG A 116 -8.56 -13.28 -33.22
N GLN A 117 -9.19 -13.56 -34.37
CA GLN A 117 -9.24 -14.90 -34.92
C GLN A 117 -7.97 -15.18 -35.73
N ILE A 118 -7.28 -16.27 -35.40
CA ILE A 118 -6.07 -16.74 -36.09
C ILE A 118 -6.38 -18.13 -36.64
N GLN A 119 -6.16 -18.33 -37.94
CA GLN A 119 -6.25 -19.65 -38.57
C GLN A 119 -4.90 -20.35 -38.45
N ILE A 120 -4.85 -21.47 -37.72
CA ILE A 120 -3.70 -22.36 -37.68
C ILE A 120 -4.18 -23.71 -38.23
N GLU A 121 -3.69 -24.07 -39.41
CA GLU A 121 -4.15 -25.25 -40.17
C GLU A 121 -5.66 -25.19 -40.46
N GLN A 122 -6.43 -26.15 -39.94
CA GLN A 122 -7.90 -26.23 -40.07
C GLN A 122 -8.64 -25.75 -38.81
N GLN A 123 -7.93 -25.10 -37.87
CA GLN A 123 -8.52 -24.63 -36.62
C GLN A 123 -8.49 -23.10 -36.54
N THR A 124 -9.66 -22.51 -36.26
CA THR A 124 -9.78 -21.11 -35.84
C THR A 124 -9.49 -21.02 -34.36
N ILE A 125 -8.41 -20.32 -33.99
CA ILE A 125 -8.07 -20.01 -32.61
C ILE A 125 -8.42 -18.56 -32.33
N THR A 126 -9.20 -18.32 -31.29
CA THR A 126 -9.47 -16.98 -30.77
C THR A 126 -8.38 -16.59 -29.78
N ALA A 127 -7.57 -15.60 -30.15
CA ALA A 127 -6.63 -14.94 -29.24
C ALA A 127 -7.33 -13.74 -28.56
N LEU A 128 -7.15 -13.62 -27.25
CA LEU A 128 -7.67 -12.52 -26.43
C LEU A 128 -6.52 -11.72 -25.84
N ASP A 129 -6.38 -10.46 -26.25
CA ASP A 129 -5.40 -9.53 -25.68
C ASP A 129 -6.11 -8.63 -24.66
N SER A 130 -5.80 -8.78 -23.37
CA SER A 130 -6.43 -7.97 -22.30
C SER A 130 -6.02 -6.50 -22.40
N LEU A 131 -7.00 -5.60 -22.31
CA LEU A 131 -6.81 -4.16 -22.23
C LEU A 131 -6.89 -3.73 -20.77
N SER A 132 -5.80 -3.20 -20.24
CA SER A 132 -5.71 -2.72 -18.86
C SER A 132 -5.30 -1.26 -18.81
N ILE A 133 -5.93 -0.47 -17.95
CA ILE A 133 -5.48 0.89 -17.66
C ILE A 133 -4.29 0.83 -16.70
N SER A 134 -3.18 1.48 -17.06
CA SER A 134 -1.97 1.50 -16.24
C SER A 134 -1.85 2.85 -15.55
N LEU A 135 -2.31 2.94 -14.31
CA LEU A 135 -2.12 4.14 -13.48
C LEU A 135 -0.64 4.59 -13.48
N PRO A 136 -0.35 5.88 -13.76
CA PRO A 136 1.00 6.38 -13.80
C PRO A 136 1.60 6.40 -12.40
N ARG A 137 2.94 6.46 -12.34
CA ARG A 137 3.61 6.79 -11.08
C ARG A 137 3.23 8.20 -10.66
N ARG A 138 2.91 8.37 -9.38
CA ARG A 138 2.57 9.65 -8.77
C ARG A 138 3.31 9.83 -7.46
N ASP A 139 3.37 11.07 -7.02
CA ASP A 139 4.00 11.42 -5.77
C ASP A 139 3.01 11.25 -4.61
N GLY A 140 3.50 10.69 -3.51
CA GLY A 140 2.79 10.57 -2.25
C GLY A 140 3.62 11.17 -1.11
N VAL A 141 2.99 11.26 0.06
CA VAL A 141 3.63 11.77 1.27
C VAL A 141 3.34 10.85 2.44
N ARG A 142 4.36 10.62 3.26
CA ARG A 142 4.25 9.94 4.54
C ARG A 142 4.90 10.80 5.61
N VAL A 143 4.18 11.07 6.68
CA VAL A 143 4.69 11.79 7.85
C VAL A 143 4.64 10.90 9.06
N GLY A 144 5.55 11.09 10.00
CA GLY A 144 5.46 10.40 11.27
C GLY A 144 6.04 11.18 12.42
N LEU A 145 5.47 10.91 13.60
CA LEU A 145 5.82 11.53 14.86
C LEU A 145 5.83 10.46 15.95
N GLY A 146 6.82 10.48 16.80
CA GLY A 146 6.96 9.50 17.86
C GLY A 146 7.91 9.94 18.95
N TYR A 147 8.03 9.06 19.95
CA TYR A 147 8.93 9.24 21.07
C TYR A 147 9.69 7.95 21.32
N ARG A 148 11.00 8.06 21.54
CA ARG A 148 11.87 6.97 21.97
C ARG A 148 12.13 7.08 23.45
N PHE A 149 11.99 5.96 24.15
CA PHE A 149 12.28 5.84 25.57
C PHE A 149 13.72 5.35 25.80
N PRO A 150 14.32 5.64 26.98
CA PRO A 150 15.66 5.15 27.33
C PRO A 150 15.76 3.61 27.31
N SER A 151 14.62 2.92 27.45
CA SER A 151 14.50 1.46 27.44
C SER A 151 14.57 0.83 26.04
N CYS A 152 14.91 1.60 25.00
CA CYS A 152 14.89 1.20 23.59
C CYS A 152 13.50 0.91 23.01
N TRP A 153 12.45 1.19 23.77
CA TRP A 153 11.09 1.20 23.24
C TRP A 153 10.83 2.52 22.50
N ASP A 154 9.96 2.47 21.50
CA ASP A 154 9.44 3.65 20.84
C ASP A 154 7.94 3.51 20.59
N ILE A 155 7.25 4.64 20.54
CA ILE A 155 5.87 4.75 20.05
C ILE A 155 5.87 5.73 18.89
N ILE A 156 5.31 5.35 17.75
CA ILE A 156 5.34 6.15 16.52
C ILE A 156 3.95 6.12 15.88
N TRP A 157 3.40 7.29 15.58
CA TRP A 157 2.28 7.46 14.69
C TRP A 157 2.78 7.83 13.29
N ILE A 158 2.20 7.21 12.26
CA ILE A 158 2.56 7.40 10.86
C ILE A 158 1.28 7.64 10.06
N TYR A 159 1.27 8.67 9.22
CA TYR A 159 0.20 8.93 8.27
C TYR A 159 0.76 8.90 6.85
N THR A 160 0.10 8.14 5.97
CA THR A 160 0.45 8.02 4.55
C THR A 160 -0.72 8.47 3.68
N TYR A 161 -0.43 9.38 2.75
CA TYR A 161 -1.37 9.87 1.75
C TYR A 161 -0.82 9.63 0.34
N TYR A 162 -1.64 9.06 -0.53
CA TYR A 162 -1.32 8.91 -1.95
C TYR A 162 -2.57 8.98 -2.81
N TYR A 163 -2.47 9.62 -3.97
CA TYR A 163 -3.55 9.75 -4.94
C TYR A 163 -3.01 9.59 -6.35
N THR A 164 -3.71 8.82 -7.17
CA THR A 164 -3.41 8.70 -8.60
C THR A 164 -4.70 8.51 -9.39
N ASN A 165 -4.68 8.97 -10.63
CA ASN A 165 -5.76 8.80 -11.58
C ASN A 165 -5.20 8.73 -13.00
N ASP A 166 -5.95 8.11 -13.88
CA ASP A 166 -5.63 8.03 -15.30
C ASP A 166 -6.89 7.82 -16.14
N GLU A 167 -6.78 8.15 -17.42
CA GLU A 167 -7.82 7.88 -18.41
C GLU A 167 -7.22 7.38 -19.73
N THR A 168 -7.91 6.46 -20.38
CA THR A 168 -7.52 5.93 -21.69
C THR A 168 -8.77 5.71 -22.55
N SER A 169 -8.59 5.83 -23.87
CA SER A 169 -9.62 5.48 -24.84
C SER A 169 -9.02 4.63 -25.94
N ILE A 170 -9.77 3.63 -26.39
CA ILE A 170 -9.38 2.73 -27.47
C ILE A 170 -10.55 2.64 -28.44
N GLN A 171 -10.26 2.86 -29.72
CA GLN A 171 -11.19 2.60 -30.81
C GLN A 171 -10.91 1.21 -31.40
N ARG A 172 -11.96 0.56 -31.90
CA ARG A 172 -11.89 -0.76 -32.51
C ARG A 172 -10.93 -0.76 -33.71
N PRO A 173 -9.87 -1.60 -33.70
CA PRO A 173 -8.99 -1.73 -34.86
C PRO A 173 -9.67 -2.51 -36.01
N MET A 174 -9.34 -2.19 -37.27
CA MET A 174 -9.98 -2.78 -38.47
C MET A 174 -9.94 -4.32 -38.59
N ARG A 175 -9.10 -5.02 -37.83
CA ARG A 175 -8.89 -6.48 -37.93
C ARG A 175 -9.06 -7.23 -36.60
N SER A 176 -9.63 -6.57 -35.60
CA SER A 176 -9.90 -7.17 -34.30
C SER A 176 -11.25 -6.68 -33.80
N GLU A 177 -11.91 -7.53 -33.04
CA GLU A 177 -13.10 -7.13 -32.33
C GLU A 177 -12.68 -6.57 -30.97
N LEU A 178 -13.16 -5.37 -30.66
CA LEU A 178 -12.96 -4.78 -29.34
C LEU A 178 -14.14 -5.24 -28.50
N VAL A 179 -13.84 -6.00 -27.45
CA VAL A 179 -14.85 -6.67 -26.64
C VAL A 179 -14.76 -6.15 -25.21
N MET A 180 -15.91 -5.81 -24.63
CA MET A 180 -16.01 -5.56 -23.20
C MET A 180 -16.70 -6.73 -22.50
N PRO A 181 -16.00 -7.46 -21.62
CA PRO A 181 -16.62 -8.50 -20.82
C PRO A 181 -17.39 -7.85 -19.65
N VAL A 182 -18.71 -7.76 -19.78
CA VAL A 182 -19.58 -7.30 -18.70
C VAL A 182 -20.30 -8.50 -18.10
N SER A 183 -20.08 -8.74 -16.81
CA SER A 183 -20.81 -9.72 -16.00
C SER A 183 -21.52 -8.97 -14.86
N LEU A 184 -22.80 -8.71 -15.03
CA LEU A 184 -23.65 -8.17 -13.99
C LEU A 184 -24.26 -9.35 -13.25
N ALA A 185 -23.51 -9.92 -12.30
CA ALA A 185 -23.94 -11.11 -11.56
C ALA A 185 -25.31 -10.92 -10.86
N TRP A 186 -25.62 -9.70 -10.41
CA TRP A 186 -26.91 -9.33 -9.82
C TRP A 186 -28.06 -9.27 -10.84
N TYR A 187 -27.74 -9.20 -12.13
CA TYR A 187 -28.69 -9.19 -13.23
C TYR A 187 -28.69 -10.52 -14.02
N GLY A 188 -27.82 -11.48 -13.65
CA GLY A 188 -27.68 -12.76 -14.34
C GLY A 188 -27.20 -12.67 -15.79
N ILE A 189 -26.65 -11.52 -16.19
CA ILE A 189 -26.19 -11.24 -17.55
C ILE A 189 -24.67 -11.34 -17.59
N GLN A 190 -24.17 -12.25 -18.43
CA GLN A 190 -22.78 -12.34 -18.81
C GLN A 190 -22.73 -12.38 -20.33
N TYR A 191 -22.46 -11.23 -20.96
CA TYR A 191 -22.26 -11.18 -22.40
C TYR A 191 -21.04 -10.32 -22.73
N PRO A 192 -20.11 -10.80 -23.56
CA PRO A 192 -19.18 -9.94 -24.24
C PRO A 192 -19.96 -9.03 -25.20
N PHE A 193 -19.76 -7.71 -25.12
CA PHE A 193 -20.28 -6.77 -26.09
C PHE A 193 -19.18 -6.40 -27.07
N SER A 194 -19.48 -6.45 -28.39
CA SER A 194 -18.65 -5.78 -29.40
C SER A 194 -18.85 -4.28 -29.29
N VAL A 195 -17.75 -3.55 -29.17
CA VAL A 195 -17.77 -2.10 -28.97
C VAL A 195 -16.90 -1.42 -30.02
N GLU A 196 -17.35 -0.27 -30.50
CA GLU A 196 -16.61 0.56 -31.45
C GLU A 196 -15.57 1.41 -30.72
N GLN A 197 -15.92 1.91 -29.53
CA GLN A 197 -15.04 2.70 -28.69
C GLN A 197 -15.24 2.32 -27.22
N LEU A 198 -14.13 2.25 -26.50
CA LEU A 198 -14.08 1.99 -25.06
C LEU A 198 -13.23 3.06 -24.39
N GLU A 199 -13.84 3.80 -23.48
CA GLU A 199 -13.19 4.77 -22.60
C GLU A 199 -13.12 4.21 -21.19
N ALA A 200 -12.00 4.40 -20.51
CA ALA A 200 -11.81 4.00 -19.12
C ALA A 200 -11.15 5.14 -18.36
N ARG A 201 -11.73 5.51 -17.23
CA ARG A 201 -11.19 6.48 -16.27
C ARG A 201 -11.13 5.83 -14.91
N THR A 202 -10.00 5.89 -14.24
CA THR A 202 -9.87 5.32 -12.89
C THR A 202 -9.14 6.26 -11.95
N SER A 203 -9.51 6.22 -10.67
CA SER A 203 -8.79 6.91 -9.61
C SER A 203 -8.63 6.02 -8.38
N PHE A 204 -7.52 6.22 -7.68
CA PHE A 204 -7.16 5.51 -6.48
C PHE A 204 -6.67 6.51 -5.43
N LYS A 205 -7.29 6.50 -4.26
CA LYS A 205 -6.93 7.31 -3.10
C LYS A 205 -6.58 6.41 -1.93
N TYR A 206 -5.49 6.75 -1.25
CA TYR A 206 -4.86 5.96 -0.20
C TYR A 206 -4.64 6.84 1.03
N ASP A 207 -5.39 6.59 2.10
CA ASP A 207 -5.27 7.28 3.38
C ASP A 207 -5.02 6.24 4.49
N VAL A 208 -3.80 6.15 5.03
CA VAL A 208 -3.43 5.11 6.03
C VAL A 208 -2.77 5.72 7.25
N ASN A 209 -3.27 5.33 8.43
CA ASN A 209 -2.74 5.67 9.74
C ASN A 209 -2.20 4.41 10.41
N ASP A 210 -0.97 4.47 10.88
CA ASP A 210 -0.35 3.43 11.69
C ASP A 210 0.03 3.98 13.06
N LEU A 211 -0.27 3.24 14.12
CA LEU A 211 0.22 3.47 15.46
C LEU A 211 1.06 2.27 15.87
N GLU A 212 2.36 2.45 15.98
CA GLU A 212 3.32 1.40 16.26
C GLU A 212 3.96 1.56 17.64
N ILE A 213 4.16 0.43 18.31
CA ILE A 213 5.03 0.29 19.48
C ILE A 213 6.17 -0.66 19.07
N GLY A 214 7.40 -0.17 19.16
CA GLY A 214 8.58 -0.89 18.71
C GLY A 214 9.63 -1.03 19.80
N ARG A 215 10.51 -2.02 19.65
CA ARG A 215 11.73 -2.17 20.44
C ARG A 215 12.93 -2.42 19.53
N ARG A 216 14.03 -1.70 19.79
CA ARG A 216 15.31 -1.90 19.11
C ARG A 216 16.17 -2.92 19.85
N PHE A 217 16.80 -3.81 19.07
CA PHE A 217 17.77 -4.81 19.48
C PHE A 217 19.07 -4.53 18.76
N ILE A 218 20.15 -4.52 19.51
CA ILE A 218 21.49 -4.24 19.00
C ILE A 218 22.16 -5.61 18.86
N LEU A 219 22.39 -6.04 17.62
CA LEU A 219 22.94 -7.36 17.31
C LEU A 219 24.48 -7.35 17.24
N GLY A 220 25.09 -6.18 17.32
CA GLY A 220 26.52 -5.93 17.33
C GLY A 220 26.80 -4.47 17.00
N ASP A 221 28.06 -4.12 16.78
CA ASP A 221 28.48 -2.73 16.63
C ASP A 221 27.94 -2.07 15.35
N CYS A 222 27.79 -2.85 14.26
CA CYS A 222 27.28 -2.34 12.98
C CYS A 222 25.85 -2.79 12.65
N ALA A 223 25.14 -3.52 13.51
CA ALA A 223 23.83 -4.07 13.16
C ALA A 223 22.79 -3.87 14.26
N ASN A 224 21.64 -3.29 13.89
CA ASN A 224 20.48 -3.22 14.78
C ASN A 224 19.21 -3.69 14.04
N VAL A 225 18.26 -4.19 14.84
CA VAL A 225 16.95 -4.63 14.39
C VAL A 225 15.89 -4.01 15.29
N ARG A 226 14.90 -3.34 14.73
CA ARG A 226 13.69 -2.91 15.42
C ARG A 226 12.58 -3.91 15.13
N LEU A 227 12.01 -4.52 16.17
CA LEU A 227 10.75 -5.25 16.05
C LEU A 227 9.62 -4.33 16.48
N PHE A 228 8.47 -4.39 15.80
CA PHE A 228 7.34 -3.55 16.14
C PHE A 228 6.01 -4.25 15.93
N GLY A 229 5.03 -3.82 16.72
CA GLY A 229 3.63 -4.22 16.61
C GLY A 229 2.75 -2.99 16.79
N GLY A 230 1.54 -3.00 16.23
CA GLY A 230 0.71 -1.81 16.20
C GLY A 230 -0.68 -2.03 15.68
N PHE A 231 -1.38 -0.91 15.56
CA PHE A 231 -2.70 -0.81 14.99
C PHE A 231 -2.63 -0.01 13.69
N ARG A 232 -3.38 -0.48 12.68
CA ARG A 232 -3.51 0.19 11.38
C ARG A 232 -4.96 0.53 11.15
N TRP A 233 -5.20 1.74 10.65
CA TRP A 233 -6.49 2.20 10.12
C TRP A 233 -6.29 2.76 8.72
N ALA A 234 -7.03 2.25 7.75
CA ALA A 234 -6.91 2.57 6.35
C ALA A 234 -8.26 2.92 5.75
N ILE A 235 -8.32 4.05 5.05
CA ILE A 235 -9.44 4.46 4.21
C ILE A 235 -8.94 4.47 2.77
N LEU A 236 -9.56 3.66 1.92
CA LEU A 236 -9.16 3.48 0.54
C LEU A 236 -10.37 3.80 -0.35
N HIS A 237 -10.16 4.64 -1.36
CA HIS A 237 -11.18 4.95 -2.35
C HIS A 237 -10.71 4.53 -3.73
N GLN A 238 -11.60 3.83 -4.43
CA GLN A 238 -11.41 3.34 -5.78
C GLN A 238 -12.60 3.78 -6.61
N GLU A 239 -12.34 4.46 -7.73
CA GLU A 239 -13.38 4.80 -8.69
C GLU A 239 -12.94 4.34 -10.08
N ALA A 240 -13.86 3.73 -10.82
CA ALA A 240 -13.71 3.47 -12.24
C ALA A 240 -14.98 3.87 -12.98
N ASN A 241 -14.81 4.55 -14.10
CA ASN A 241 -15.88 4.92 -15.02
C ASN A 241 -15.49 4.41 -16.41
N PHE A 242 -16.40 3.74 -17.08
CA PHE A 242 -16.22 3.22 -18.43
C PHE A 242 -17.29 3.81 -19.33
N GLY A 243 -16.89 4.45 -20.41
CA GLY A 243 -17.77 4.93 -21.46
C GLY A 243 -17.69 3.97 -22.63
N ILE A 244 -18.82 3.45 -23.09
CA ILE A 244 -18.88 2.42 -24.10
C ILE A 244 -19.77 2.89 -25.25
N VAL A 245 -19.25 2.78 -26.46
CA VAL A 245 -20.01 3.00 -27.69
C VAL A 245 -20.10 1.65 -28.40
N THR A 246 -21.29 1.06 -28.42
CA THR A 246 -21.53 -0.24 -29.07
C THR A 246 -21.80 -0.08 -30.56
N GLU A 247 -21.39 -1.06 -31.35
CA GLU A 247 -21.77 -1.16 -32.76
C GLU A 247 -23.22 -1.66 -32.87
N GLY A 248 -24.15 -0.85 -33.40
CA GLY A 248 -25.51 -1.32 -33.64
C GLY A 248 -26.54 -0.28 -34.09
N GLY A 249 -26.91 -0.34 -35.37
CA GLY A 249 -28.13 0.28 -35.94
C GLY A 249 -28.10 1.80 -36.13
N ASP A 250 -29.23 2.37 -36.57
CA ASP A 250 -29.39 3.81 -36.89
C ASP A 250 -29.08 4.76 -35.70
N TYR A 251 -28.90 4.24 -34.49
CA TYR A 251 -28.60 5.02 -33.28
C TYR A 251 -27.52 4.35 -32.42
N PRO A 252 -26.33 4.98 -32.23
CA PRO A 252 -25.31 4.46 -31.34
C PRO A 252 -25.86 4.39 -29.90
N THR A 253 -25.76 3.21 -29.28
CA THR A 253 -26.08 3.06 -27.86
C THR A 253 -24.84 3.42 -27.05
N VAL A 254 -24.97 4.48 -26.25
CA VAL A 254 -23.97 4.86 -25.25
C VAL A 254 -24.32 4.16 -23.95
N LEU A 255 -23.35 3.45 -23.39
CA LEU A 255 -23.45 2.77 -22.11
C LEU A 255 -22.34 3.30 -21.20
N ASP A 256 -22.73 3.95 -20.10
CA ASP A 256 -21.80 4.40 -19.07
C ASP A 256 -21.87 3.48 -17.87
N LEU A 257 -20.74 2.94 -17.47
CA LEU A 257 -20.60 2.07 -16.31
C LEU A 257 -19.70 2.75 -15.28
N ALA A 258 -20.21 3.01 -14.08
CA ALA A 258 -19.40 3.54 -12.99
C ALA A 258 -19.34 2.53 -11.84
N THR A 259 -18.20 2.44 -11.18
CA THR A 259 -18.02 1.66 -9.95
C THR A 259 -17.22 2.49 -8.97
N ARG A 260 -17.76 2.64 -7.77
CA ARG A 260 -17.13 3.32 -6.66
C ARG A 260 -17.04 2.34 -5.51
N THR A 261 -15.83 2.12 -5.01
CA THR A 261 -15.56 1.29 -3.84
C THR A 261 -14.87 2.15 -2.80
N ARG A 262 -15.46 2.22 -1.62
CA ARG A 262 -14.84 2.76 -0.42
C ARG A 262 -14.57 1.61 0.54
N VAL A 263 -13.36 1.58 1.07
CA VAL A 263 -12.96 0.57 2.07
C VAL A 263 -12.52 1.30 3.32
N ASP A 264 -13.15 0.99 4.45
CA ASP A 264 -12.69 1.37 5.78
C ASP A 264 -12.17 0.12 6.50
N ALA A 265 -10.88 0.07 6.78
CA ALA A 265 -10.22 -1.12 7.28
C ALA A 265 -9.40 -0.83 8.53
N TYR A 266 -9.51 -1.69 9.53
CA TYR A 266 -8.77 -1.56 10.77
C TYR A 266 -8.26 -2.90 11.27
N GLY A 267 -7.10 -2.92 11.92
CA GLY A 267 -6.57 -4.16 12.48
C GLY A 267 -5.14 -4.08 12.96
N LEU A 268 -4.53 -5.26 13.09
CA LEU A 268 -3.21 -5.40 13.68
C LEU A 268 -2.13 -5.36 12.63
N ARG A 269 -0.99 -4.78 13.00
CA ARG A 269 0.22 -4.68 12.20
C ARG A 269 1.41 -5.18 13.00
N MET A 270 2.32 -5.89 12.35
CA MET A 270 3.59 -6.29 12.94
C MET A 270 4.69 -6.29 11.90
N GLY A 271 5.93 -6.06 12.32
CA GLY A 271 7.05 -6.04 11.39
C GLY A 271 8.41 -5.93 12.05
N ALA A 272 9.42 -5.83 11.19
CA ALA A 272 10.80 -5.65 11.57
C ALA A 272 11.51 -4.68 10.63
N GLU A 273 12.43 -3.89 11.16
CA GLU A 273 13.36 -3.05 10.42
C GLU A 273 14.78 -3.41 10.83
N GLY A 274 15.60 -3.88 9.89
CA GLY A 274 17.02 -4.14 10.09
C GLY A 274 17.86 -3.04 9.45
N ARG A 275 18.92 -2.62 10.15
CA ARG A 275 19.88 -1.63 9.66
C ARG A 275 21.30 -2.10 9.90
N TRP A 276 22.12 -2.02 8.86
CA TRP A 276 23.53 -2.39 8.88
C TRP A 276 24.40 -1.17 8.51
N GLN A 277 25.25 -0.72 9.43
CA GLN A 277 26.17 0.39 9.23
C GLN A 277 27.39 -0.03 8.41
N LEU A 278 27.72 0.75 7.39
CA LEU A 278 28.83 0.52 6.47
C LEU A 278 30.06 1.35 6.94
N GLY A 279 30.72 0.86 7.98
CA GLY A 279 31.90 1.51 8.56
C GLY A 279 31.58 2.82 9.29
N GLY A 280 32.58 3.70 9.42
CA GLY A 280 32.48 4.95 10.20
C GLY A 280 31.92 6.18 9.46
N SER A 281 31.37 6.01 8.25
CA SER A 281 30.94 7.11 7.38
C SER A 281 29.54 7.66 7.68
N GLY A 282 28.82 7.06 8.63
CA GLY A 282 27.40 7.32 8.88
C GLY A 282 26.46 6.72 7.82
N ILE A 283 27.01 6.05 6.80
CA ILE A 283 26.24 5.35 5.77
C ILE A 283 25.81 3.98 6.29
N SER A 284 24.62 3.55 5.91
CA SER A 284 24.04 2.27 6.28
C SER A 284 23.12 1.75 5.19
N VAL A 285 22.97 0.42 5.12
CA VAL A 285 21.90 -0.22 4.36
C VAL A 285 20.80 -0.62 5.33
N PHE A 286 19.55 -0.57 4.86
CA PHE A 286 18.43 -0.99 5.68
C PHE A 286 17.43 -1.81 4.87
N GLY A 287 16.66 -2.62 5.59
CA GLY A 287 15.49 -3.31 5.08
C GLY A 287 14.38 -3.28 6.13
N ARG A 288 13.14 -3.04 5.69
CA ARG A 288 11.94 -3.17 6.54
C ARG A 288 10.94 -4.11 5.90
N GLY A 289 10.24 -4.86 6.73
CA GLY A 289 9.13 -5.72 6.32
C GLY A 289 8.03 -5.70 7.36
N ALA A 290 6.78 -5.67 6.91
CA ALA A 290 5.63 -5.67 7.80
C ALA A 290 4.46 -6.43 7.20
N GLY A 291 3.66 -7.04 8.07
CA GLY A 291 2.40 -7.68 7.74
C GLY A 291 1.26 -7.06 8.55
N SER A 292 0.07 -7.01 7.95
CA SER A 292 -1.16 -6.60 8.65
C SER A 292 -2.30 -7.53 8.29
N VAL A 293 -3.23 -7.70 9.23
CA VAL A 293 -4.52 -8.34 9.00
C VAL A 293 -5.59 -7.40 9.49
N LEU A 294 -6.41 -6.90 8.57
CA LEU A 294 -7.42 -5.89 8.83
C LEU A 294 -8.82 -6.48 8.63
N ALA A 295 -9.79 -6.02 9.41
CA ALA A 295 -11.20 -6.17 9.09
C ALA A 295 -11.60 -4.96 8.24
N GLY A 296 -11.99 -5.19 6.99
CA GLY A 296 -12.40 -4.17 6.04
C GLY A 296 -13.90 -4.17 5.81
N ILE A 297 -14.52 -2.99 5.87
CA ILE A 297 -15.90 -2.74 5.46
C ILE A 297 -15.85 -2.11 4.07
N PHE A 298 -16.41 -2.81 3.09
CA PHE A 298 -16.45 -2.43 1.69
C PHE A 298 -17.84 -1.88 1.37
N ASP A 299 -17.92 -0.61 1.03
CA ASP A 299 -19.10 0.02 0.48
C ASP A 299 -18.88 0.19 -1.02
N THR A 300 -19.54 -0.66 -1.82
CA THR A 300 -19.42 -0.66 -3.28
C THR A 300 -20.73 -0.22 -3.91
N GLU A 301 -20.65 0.79 -4.77
CA GLU A 301 -21.74 1.25 -5.64
C GLU A 301 -21.33 1.01 -7.09
N ALA A 302 -22.14 0.27 -7.84
CA ALA A 302 -22.01 0.14 -9.28
C ALA A 302 -23.24 0.77 -9.93
N SER A 303 -23.04 1.61 -10.93
CA SER A 303 -24.13 2.19 -11.71
C SER A 303 -23.92 1.95 -13.20
N MET A 304 -25.05 1.82 -13.90
CA MET A 304 -25.11 1.61 -15.33
C MET A 304 -26.13 2.58 -15.90
N ILE A 305 -25.72 3.44 -16.82
CA ILE A 305 -26.59 4.37 -17.53
C ILE A 305 -26.59 3.96 -19.01
N SER A 306 -27.78 3.73 -19.55
CA SER A 306 -28.00 3.36 -20.95
C SER A 306 -29.14 4.20 -21.53
N SER A 307 -29.33 4.13 -22.85
CA SER A 307 -30.47 4.77 -23.53
C SER A 307 -31.84 4.33 -22.99
N GLY A 308 -31.93 3.13 -22.41
CA GLY A 308 -33.17 2.56 -21.84
C GLY A 308 -33.40 2.87 -20.36
N GLY A 309 -32.44 3.49 -19.65
CA GLY A 309 -32.56 3.80 -18.23
C GLY A 309 -31.26 3.72 -17.44
N SER A 310 -31.37 3.98 -16.14
CA SER A 310 -30.26 3.95 -15.17
C SER A 310 -30.52 2.89 -14.09
N TYR A 311 -29.49 2.11 -13.76
CA TYR A 311 -29.50 1.10 -12.73
C TYR A 311 -28.39 1.39 -11.72
N ILE A 312 -28.69 1.28 -10.44
CA ILE A 312 -27.72 1.49 -9.35
C ILE A 312 -27.79 0.28 -8.42
N TYR A 313 -26.66 -0.38 -8.23
CA TYR A 313 -26.46 -1.49 -7.32
C TYR A 313 -25.55 -1.05 -6.18
N ARG A 314 -25.98 -1.28 -4.95
CA ARG A 314 -25.21 -0.98 -3.74
C ARG A 314 -25.02 -2.26 -2.94
N GLN A 315 -23.78 -2.49 -2.51
CA GLN A 315 -23.43 -3.60 -1.66
C GLN A 315 -22.50 -3.14 -0.56
N GLN A 316 -22.78 -3.64 0.65
CA GLN A 316 -21.87 -3.57 1.77
C GLN A 316 -21.37 -4.98 2.10
N ALA A 317 -20.07 -5.15 2.28
CA ALA A 317 -19.49 -6.43 2.66
C ALA A 317 -18.35 -6.24 3.68
N THR A 318 -18.24 -7.13 4.65
CA THR A 318 -17.12 -7.16 5.60
C THR A 318 -16.21 -8.33 5.26
N ARG A 319 -14.91 -8.08 5.10
CA ARG A 319 -13.93 -9.11 4.73
C ARG A 319 -12.59 -8.89 5.42
N ALA A 320 -11.81 -9.96 5.55
CA ALA A 320 -10.43 -9.85 5.98
C ALA A 320 -9.56 -9.29 4.85
N LEU A 321 -8.68 -8.36 5.20
CA LEU A 321 -7.76 -7.65 4.32
C LEU A 321 -6.32 -7.85 4.80
N PRO A 322 -5.64 -8.91 4.34
CA PRO A 322 -4.21 -9.07 4.55
C PRO A 322 -3.44 -7.98 3.80
N VAL A 323 -2.35 -7.49 4.40
CA VAL A 323 -1.41 -6.54 3.77
C VAL A 323 0.01 -7.00 4.02
N LEU A 324 0.85 -6.98 2.98
CA LEU A 324 2.28 -7.27 3.08
C LEU A 324 3.09 -6.09 2.54
N GLU A 325 4.08 -5.65 3.29
CA GLU A 325 4.95 -4.53 2.94
C GLU A 325 6.40 -4.93 3.07
N ALA A 326 7.23 -4.44 2.15
CA ALA A 326 8.67 -4.60 2.19
C ALA A 326 9.36 -3.37 1.58
N ALA A 327 10.50 -2.98 2.14
CA ALA A 327 11.33 -1.94 1.58
C ALA A 327 12.81 -2.20 1.85
N ALA A 328 13.68 -1.72 0.98
CA ALA A 328 15.12 -1.76 1.16
C ALA A 328 15.76 -0.50 0.59
N GLY A 329 16.88 -0.07 1.18
CA GLY A 329 17.52 1.17 0.78
C GLY A 329 18.84 1.46 1.48
N VAL A 330 19.29 2.70 1.28
CA VAL A 330 20.48 3.27 1.91
C VAL A 330 20.08 4.46 2.77
N ALA A 331 20.76 4.63 3.87
CA ALA A 331 20.53 5.72 4.81
C ALA A 331 21.86 6.31 5.27
N TRP A 332 21.89 7.62 5.40
CA TRP A 332 22.98 8.39 5.95
C TRP A 332 22.49 9.12 7.20
N SER A 333 23.25 8.99 8.28
CA SER A 333 22.95 9.66 9.55
C SER A 333 24.10 10.57 9.96
N CYS A 334 23.77 11.78 10.38
CA CYS A 334 24.70 12.75 10.94
C CYS A 334 24.01 13.51 12.07
N ASN A 335 24.53 13.34 13.30
CA ASN A 335 23.93 13.84 14.53
C ASN A 335 22.43 13.45 14.61
N ASN A 336 21.57 14.45 14.76
CA ASN A 336 20.12 14.35 14.85
C ASN A 336 19.39 14.17 13.52
N LEU A 337 20.11 14.22 12.40
CA LEU A 337 19.54 14.17 11.05
C LEU A 337 19.80 12.82 10.38
N ASP A 338 18.76 12.26 9.78
CA ASP A 338 18.80 10.96 9.08
C ASP A 338 18.11 11.11 7.72
N VAL A 339 18.87 10.88 6.65
CA VAL A 339 18.36 10.88 5.27
C VAL A 339 18.41 9.47 4.75
N SER A 340 17.29 8.97 4.24
CA SER A 340 17.21 7.64 3.66
C SER A 340 16.49 7.64 2.33
N ALA A 341 16.87 6.73 1.45
CA ALA A 341 16.23 6.54 0.17
C ALA A 341 16.24 5.06 -0.20
N GLY A 342 15.22 4.61 -0.92
CA GLY A 342 15.08 3.20 -1.26
C GLY A 342 13.93 2.90 -2.19
N TYR A 343 13.63 1.61 -2.28
CA TYR A 343 12.48 1.06 -2.98
C TYR A 343 11.56 0.36 -1.98
N GLU A 344 10.25 0.56 -2.12
CA GLU A 344 9.25 -0.11 -1.31
C GLU A 344 8.13 -0.72 -2.16
N MET A 345 7.50 -1.75 -1.59
CA MET A 345 6.34 -2.43 -2.12
C MET A 345 5.31 -2.66 -1.00
N ALA A 346 4.04 -2.50 -1.33
CA ALA A 346 2.91 -2.78 -0.46
C ALA A 346 1.83 -3.53 -1.25
N THR A 347 1.52 -4.76 -0.84
CA THR A 347 0.48 -5.59 -1.46
C THR A 347 -0.72 -5.68 -0.54
N TRP A 348 -1.88 -5.27 -1.04
CA TRP A 348 -3.18 -5.41 -0.40
C TRP A 348 -3.92 -6.57 -1.06
N PHE A 349 -4.21 -7.60 -0.28
CA PHE A 349 -4.90 -8.78 -0.77
C PHE A 349 -6.41 -8.58 -0.70
N ASN A 350 -7.13 -9.01 -1.74
CA ASN A 350 -8.60 -8.91 -1.82
C ASN A 350 -9.15 -7.48 -1.68
N LEU A 351 -8.35 -6.46 -2.00
CA LEU A 351 -8.76 -5.05 -1.90
C LEU A 351 -9.60 -4.59 -3.08
N ALA A 352 -9.27 -5.03 -4.29
CA ALA A 352 -9.94 -4.55 -5.48
C ALA A 352 -11.30 -5.24 -5.62
N ALA A 353 -12.37 -4.45 -5.56
CA ALA A 353 -13.70 -4.90 -5.98
C ALA A 353 -14.05 -4.38 -7.40
N MET A 354 -13.05 -3.86 -8.12
CA MET A 354 -13.23 -3.19 -9.40
C MET A 354 -13.28 -4.23 -10.52
N GLY A 355 -14.47 -4.68 -10.87
CA GLY A 355 -14.61 -5.56 -12.02
C GLY A 355 -16.04 -5.95 -12.28
N PHE A 356 -16.47 -5.74 -13.53
CA PHE A 356 -17.69 -6.37 -14.03
C PHE A 356 -17.49 -7.85 -14.28
N ASN A 357 -16.29 -8.41 -14.11
CA ASN A 357 -16.07 -9.85 -14.18
C ASN A 357 -15.51 -10.28 -12.82
N PRO A 358 -15.99 -11.39 -12.21
CA PRO A 358 -15.35 -11.95 -11.03
C PRO A 358 -13.93 -12.40 -11.41
N SER A 359 -12.98 -11.48 -11.28
CA SER A 359 -11.57 -11.83 -11.30
C SER A 359 -11.26 -12.49 -9.96
N PRO A 360 -10.67 -13.70 -9.95
CA PRO A 360 -10.16 -14.28 -8.71
C PRO A 360 -9.02 -13.44 -8.11
N ASP A 361 -8.39 -12.59 -8.93
CA ASP A 361 -7.28 -11.74 -8.52
C ASP A 361 -7.73 -10.31 -8.24
N ASN A 362 -7.98 -10.04 -6.96
CA ASN A 362 -8.44 -8.76 -6.44
C ASN A 362 -7.35 -8.04 -5.64
N ASN A 363 -6.09 -8.28 -5.99
CA ASN A 363 -4.93 -7.76 -5.26
C ASN A 363 -4.50 -6.42 -5.84
N VAL A 364 -4.09 -5.50 -4.98
CA VAL A 364 -3.50 -4.21 -5.35
C VAL A 364 -2.06 -4.17 -4.86
N LEU A 365 -1.13 -3.92 -5.78
CA LEU A 365 0.28 -3.70 -5.47
C LEU A 365 0.61 -2.22 -5.67
N LEU A 366 1.18 -1.60 -4.66
CA LEU A 366 1.87 -0.32 -4.75
C LEU A 366 3.37 -0.58 -4.73
N ASP A 367 4.12 -0.07 -5.71
CA ASP A 367 5.57 -0.21 -5.76
C ASP A 367 6.24 1.08 -6.22
N GLY A 368 7.38 1.42 -5.63
CA GLY A 368 8.08 2.63 -6.03
C GLY A 368 9.26 3.05 -5.17
N PHE A 369 9.79 4.23 -5.48
CA PHE A 369 10.91 4.82 -4.77
C PHE A 369 10.41 5.71 -3.63
N PHE A 370 11.25 5.92 -2.62
CA PHE A 370 11.00 6.90 -1.59
C PHE A 370 12.28 7.60 -1.15
N VAL A 371 12.12 8.80 -0.60
CA VAL A 371 13.15 9.59 0.06
C VAL A 371 12.58 10.11 1.37
N ARG A 372 13.28 9.88 2.47
CA ARG A 372 12.86 10.23 3.82
C ARG A 372 13.91 11.11 4.49
N LEU A 373 13.43 12.16 5.13
CA LEU A 373 14.18 13.00 6.05
C LEU A 373 13.59 12.81 7.45
N ALA A 374 14.42 12.41 8.40
CA ALA A 374 14.04 12.26 9.80
C ALA A 374 14.94 13.10 10.71
N TYR A 375 14.33 13.63 11.76
CA TYR A 375 14.97 14.41 12.80
C TYR A 375 14.72 13.76 14.17
N ARG A 376 15.75 13.74 15.01
CA ARG A 376 15.71 13.23 16.38
C ARG A 376 16.06 14.39 17.32
N TYR A 377 15.21 14.69 18.28
CA TYR A 377 15.45 15.74 19.28
C TYR A 377 15.75 15.13 20.64
#